data_AF-A0A359HK35-F1
#
_entry.id   AF-A0A359HK35-F1
#
_cell.length_a   1.000
_cell.length_b   1.000
_cell.length_c   1.000
_cell.angle_alpha   90.00
_cell.angle_beta   90.00
_cell.angle_gamma   90.00
#
_symmetry.space_group_name_H-M   'P 1'
#
loop_
_entity.id
_entity.type
_entity.pdbx_description
1 polymer ?
#
loop_
_entity_poly.entity_id
_entity_poly.type
_entity_poly.pdbx_seq_one_letter_code
_entity_poly.pdbx_strand_id
1 'polypeptide(L)'
;MQYETEFLAVVDLIEEKGFVDTGLEGEFRDAAHELEAELEGHDAALMVTYLTLRRDEKDYLLRGEEQYVTGVHNTANNLKQQIQALGEDATETNSHTTLIDAYLTAFDGLVAANDEIAVNTEEFRTHAHDISPLAEQIAVDAEEHLQTQSDNIDRISNVVTTSVIAGLVIAIIVGVTVSILMSRNITNPIRHLTQVSQAVATGDLEVEATVSNKDETRLLANTINLMVTRLREMLNTEQKQREYLEATVKDYVTYMAQVSRGDLKTRLAINGNGHGASDDPLMMLGNQLNDTTAAIQSMITNIRDAASNLSAAASEILAATT
;
A
#
# COMPACT_ATOMS: atom_id res chain seq x y z
N MET A 1 46.48 -0.04 19.80
CA MET A 1 47.80 0.52 19.46
C MET A 1 48.82 0.18 20.54
N GLN A 2 48.60 0.53 21.82
CA GLN A 2 49.58 0.25 22.89
C GLN A 2 49.77 -1.27 23.18
N TYR A 3 48.68 -2.03 23.30
CA TYR A 3 48.71 -3.50 23.40
C TYR A 3 49.48 -4.19 22.26
N GLU A 4 49.33 -3.71 21.03
CA GLU A 4 49.99 -4.27 19.86
C GLU A 4 51.49 -4.01 19.90
N THR A 5 51.89 -2.80 20.31
CA THR A 5 53.31 -2.46 20.51
C THR A 5 53.95 -3.32 21.59
N GLU A 6 53.31 -3.50 22.74
CA GLU A 6 53.83 -4.31 23.86
C GLU A 6 53.87 -5.80 23.52
N PHE A 7 52.84 -6.32 22.83
CA PHE A 7 52.85 -7.70 22.34
C PHE A 7 54.02 -7.95 21.39
N LEU A 8 54.25 -7.05 20.43
CA LEU A 8 55.37 -7.19 19.49
C LEU A 8 56.71 -7.09 20.20
N ALA A 9 56.86 -6.23 21.22
CA ALA A 9 58.06 -6.17 22.03
C ALA A 9 58.36 -7.50 22.75
N VAL A 10 57.33 -8.16 23.31
CA VAL A 10 57.50 -9.51 23.90
C VAL A 10 57.89 -10.54 22.85
N VAL A 11 57.31 -10.47 21.65
CA VAL A 11 57.66 -11.38 20.54
C VAL A 11 59.12 -11.20 20.14
N ASP A 12 59.57 -9.95 19.95
CA ASP A 12 60.94 -9.63 19.58
C ASP A 12 61.94 -10.14 20.65
N LEU A 13 61.64 -9.98 21.94
CA LEU A 13 62.47 -10.49 23.04
C LEU A 13 62.52 -12.02 23.09
N ILE A 14 61.40 -12.70 22.80
CA ILE A 14 61.36 -14.17 22.71
C ILE A 14 62.19 -14.65 21.51
N GLU A 15 62.14 -13.94 20.38
CA GLU A 15 62.98 -14.23 19.21
C GLU A 15 64.47 -14.02 19.52
N GLU A 16 64.83 -12.95 20.25
CA GLU A 16 66.20 -12.65 20.67
C GLU A 16 66.76 -13.70 21.65
N LYS A 17 65.96 -14.10 22.64
CA LYS A 17 66.30 -15.21 23.54
C LYS A 17 66.60 -16.50 22.75
N GLY A 18 65.83 -16.74 21.69
CA GLY A 18 65.98 -17.89 20.82
C GLY A 18 65.52 -19.21 21.46
N PHE A 19 65.82 -20.33 20.79
CA PHE A 19 65.48 -21.66 21.28
C PHE A 19 66.52 -22.70 20.83
N VAL A 20 67.09 -23.42 21.80
CA VAL A 20 68.02 -24.55 21.63
C VAL A 20 69.34 -24.21 20.93
N ASP A 21 69.32 -23.92 19.62
CA ASP A 21 70.52 -23.68 18.79
C ASP A 21 70.53 -22.25 18.21
N THR A 22 69.63 -21.38 18.67
CA THR A 22 69.50 -20.00 18.17
C THR A 22 69.44 -19.00 19.31
N GLY A 23 69.82 -17.75 19.02
CA GLY A 23 69.77 -16.64 19.96
C GLY A 23 70.69 -16.84 21.17
N LEU A 24 70.36 -16.17 22.26
CA LEU A 24 71.12 -16.22 23.51
C LEU A 24 71.17 -17.64 24.11
N GLU A 25 70.12 -18.45 23.94
CA GLU A 25 70.11 -19.85 24.40
C GLU A 25 71.10 -20.73 23.63
N GLY A 26 71.24 -20.50 22.32
CA GLY A 26 72.25 -21.16 21.49
C GLY A 26 73.67 -20.75 21.88
N GLU A 27 73.95 -19.44 21.99
CA GLU A 27 75.26 -18.92 22.41
C GLU A 27 75.68 -19.44 23.79
N PHE A 28 74.74 -19.51 24.72
CA PHE A 28 74.97 -20.05 26.05
C PHE A 28 75.28 -21.56 26.02
N ARG A 29 74.54 -22.32 25.22
CA ARG A 29 74.77 -23.76 25.07
C ARG A 29 76.14 -24.05 24.44
N ASP A 30 76.55 -23.27 23.46
CA ASP A 30 77.87 -23.39 22.85
C ASP A 30 78.98 -23.10 23.87
N ALA A 31 78.85 -22.02 24.65
CA ALA A 31 79.78 -21.71 25.73
C ALA A 31 79.85 -22.81 26.81
N ALA A 32 78.70 -23.45 27.12
CA ALA A 32 78.65 -24.56 28.06
C ALA A 32 79.35 -25.82 27.54
N HIS A 33 79.19 -26.14 26.25
CA HIS A 33 79.88 -27.27 25.61
C HIS A 33 81.39 -27.03 25.47
N GLU A 34 81.81 -25.81 25.12
CA GLU A 34 83.23 -25.44 25.05
C GLU A 34 83.90 -25.59 26.43
N LEU A 35 83.23 -25.12 27.50
CA LEU A 35 83.72 -25.29 28.86
C LEU A 35 83.74 -26.76 29.31
N GLU A 36 82.74 -27.56 28.93
CA GLU A 36 82.69 -29.00 29.23
C GLU A 36 83.85 -29.74 28.57
N ALA A 37 84.06 -29.53 27.27
CA ALA A 37 85.08 -30.20 26.48
C ALA A 37 86.50 -29.89 26.98
N GLU A 38 86.74 -28.68 27.48
CA GLU A 38 88.03 -28.28 28.04
C GLU A 38 88.29 -28.87 29.44
N LEU A 39 87.24 -29.10 30.23
CA LEU A 39 87.35 -29.73 31.55
C LEU A 39 87.31 -31.27 31.50
N GLU A 40 86.88 -31.85 30.37
CA GLU A 40 86.88 -33.29 30.13
C GLU A 40 88.31 -33.84 30.05
N GLY A 41 88.74 -34.52 31.12
CA GLY A 41 90.07 -35.15 31.20
C GLY A 41 90.95 -34.59 32.32
N HIS A 42 90.51 -33.52 32.99
CA HIS A 42 91.18 -32.92 34.15
C HIS A 42 90.71 -33.54 35.48
N ASP A 43 91.14 -32.95 36.60
CA ASP A 43 90.89 -33.45 37.95
C ASP A 43 89.39 -33.68 38.26
N ALA A 44 89.08 -34.80 38.93
CA ALA A 44 87.71 -35.18 39.25
C ALA A 44 86.98 -34.14 40.14
N ALA A 45 87.70 -33.36 40.95
CA ALA A 45 87.12 -32.31 41.78
C ALA A 45 86.63 -31.11 40.94
N LEU A 46 87.34 -30.77 39.85
CA LEU A 46 86.92 -29.73 38.91
C LEU A 46 85.62 -30.13 38.22
N MET A 47 85.55 -31.38 37.75
CA MET A 47 84.35 -31.92 37.10
C MET A 47 83.13 -31.93 38.05
N VAL A 48 83.32 -32.27 39.34
CA VAL A 48 82.22 -32.20 40.33
C VAL A 48 81.72 -30.76 40.52
N THR A 49 82.62 -29.78 40.54
CA THR A 49 82.26 -28.36 40.66
C THR A 49 81.54 -27.87 39.41
N TYR A 50 81.98 -28.28 38.21
CA TYR A 50 81.30 -28.00 36.95
C TYR A 50 79.90 -28.63 36.87
N LEU A 51 79.72 -29.88 37.31
CA LEU A 51 78.38 -30.49 37.35
C LEU A 51 77.45 -29.79 38.34
N THR A 52 78.00 -29.21 39.42
CA THR A 52 77.24 -28.37 40.35
C THR A 52 76.81 -27.05 39.68
N LEU A 53 77.70 -26.45 38.88
CA LEU A 53 77.40 -25.25 38.07
C LEU A 53 76.24 -25.52 37.11
N ARG A 54 76.32 -26.63 36.36
CA ARG A 54 75.27 -27.05 35.41
C ARG A 54 73.95 -27.39 36.09
N ARG A 55 73.98 -27.84 37.34
CA ARG A 55 72.75 -28.07 38.12
C ARG A 55 72.09 -26.74 38.49
N ASP A 56 72.85 -25.81 39.07
CA ASP A 56 72.31 -24.53 39.52
C ASP A 56 71.77 -23.70 38.34
N GLU A 57 72.43 -23.80 37.17
CA GLU A 57 71.92 -23.27 35.91
C GLU A 57 70.59 -23.89 35.49
N LYS A 58 70.49 -25.22 35.46
CA LYS A 58 69.24 -25.90 35.09
C LYS A 58 68.11 -25.57 36.05
N ASP A 59 68.41 -25.40 37.33
CA ASP A 59 67.43 -24.93 38.30
C ASP A 59 66.95 -23.51 37.99
N TYR A 60 67.83 -22.60 37.54
CA TYR A 60 67.42 -21.30 37.02
C TYR A 60 66.54 -21.44 35.77
N LEU A 61 66.95 -22.22 34.76
CA LEU A 61 66.15 -22.36 33.53
C LEU A 61 64.75 -22.94 33.77
N LEU A 62 64.59 -23.77 34.81
CA LEU A 62 63.31 -24.35 35.18
C LEU A 62 62.44 -23.42 36.05
N ARG A 63 63.06 -22.56 36.86
CA ARG A 63 62.35 -21.83 37.93
C ARG A 63 62.39 -20.32 37.77
N GLY A 64 63.39 -19.78 37.10
CA GLY A 64 63.61 -18.35 36.86
C GLY A 64 63.94 -17.54 38.11
N GLU A 65 64.34 -18.18 39.22
CA GLU A 65 64.53 -17.49 40.50
C GLU A 65 65.97 -16.97 40.66
N GLU A 66 66.12 -15.73 41.14
CA GLU A 66 67.40 -15.03 41.33
C GLU A 66 68.41 -15.80 42.22
N GLN A 67 67.91 -16.61 43.15
CA GLN A 67 68.75 -17.46 44.01
C GLN A 67 69.64 -18.43 43.20
N TYR A 68 69.16 -18.90 42.05
CA TYR A 68 69.91 -19.80 41.18
C TYR A 68 70.95 -19.06 40.35
N VAL A 69 70.66 -17.82 39.93
CA VAL A 69 71.66 -16.93 39.30
C VAL A 69 72.85 -16.71 40.23
N THR A 70 72.56 -16.42 41.50
CA THR A 70 73.59 -16.28 42.54
C THR A 70 74.37 -17.59 42.75
N GLY A 71 73.67 -18.74 42.71
CA GLY A 71 74.29 -20.06 42.79
C GLY A 71 75.30 -20.33 41.67
N VAL A 72 74.91 -20.08 40.42
CA VAL A 72 75.77 -20.22 39.23
C VAL A 72 77.04 -19.39 39.37
N HIS A 73 76.92 -18.11 39.72
CA HIS A 73 78.07 -17.22 39.90
C HIS A 73 79.02 -17.70 41.00
N ASN A 74 78.47 -18.10 42.14
CA ASN A 74 79.27 -18.59 43.27
C ASN A 74 80.03 -19.87 42.89
N THR A 75 79.38 -20.81 42.22
CA THR A 75 80.00 -22.07 41.79
C THR A 75 81.05 -21.84 40.70
N ALA A 76 80.80 -20.92 39.75
CA ALA A 76 81.78 -20.54 38.73
C ALA A 76 83.02 -19.86 39.31
N ASN A 77 82.84 -18.98 40.30
CA ASN A 77 83.96 -18.35 41.01
C ASN A 77 84.76 -19.36 41.83
N ASN A 78 84.10 -20.34 42.44
CA ASN A 78 84.77 -21.45 43.12
C ASN A 78 85.60 -22.28 42.12
N LEU A 79 85.04 -22.60 40.95
CA LEU A 79 85.74 -23.32 39.89
C LEU A 79 87.01 -22.58 39.45
N LYS A 80 86.93 -21.26 39.21
CA LYS A 80 88.11 -20.43 38.90
C LYS A 80 89.19 -20.50 39.98
N GLN A 81 88.80 -20.45 41.25
CA GLN A 81 89.73 -20.54 42.38
C GLN A 81 90.42 -21.91 42.45
N GLN A 82 89.70 -23.01 42.17
CA GLN A 82 90.28 -24.35 42.13
C GLN A 82 91.31 -24.49 41.00
N ILE A 83 91.01 -23.97 39.81
CA ILE A 83 91.91 -24.00 38.65
C ILE A 83 93.20 -23.21 38.95
N GLN A 84 93.08 -22.03 39.55
CA GLN A 84 94.24 -21.23 39.98
C GLN A 84 95.11 -21.94 41.03
N ALA A 85 94.49 -22.74 41.90
CA ALA A 85 95.20 -23.45 42.97
C ALA A 85 95.94 -24.71 42.51
N LEU A 86 95.57 -25.29 41.36
CA LEU A 86 96.21 -26.48 40.79
C LEU A 86 97.62 -26.22 40.26
N GLY A 87 97.97 -24.95 40.01
CA GLY A 87 99.32 -24.55 39.61
C GLY A 87 99.72 -25.04 38.21
N GLU A 88 98.75 -25.17 37.31
CA GLU A 88 98.94 -25.48 35.89
C GLU A 88 99.73 -24.37 35.15
N ASP A 89 100.09 -24.59 33.88
CA ASP A 89 100.73 -23.55 33.06
C ASP A 89 99.86 -22.29 33.04
N ALA A 90 100.46 -21.12 33.23
CA ALA A 90 99.75 -19.84 33.20
C ALA A 90 98.92 -19.66 31.92
N THR A 91 99.32 -20.29 30.82
CA THR A 91 98.59 -20.29 29.55
C THR A 91 97.27 -21.07 29.63
N GLU A 92 97.26 -22.22 30.31
CA GLU A 92 96.10 -23.12 30.46
C GLU A 92 95.09 -22.54 31.47
N THR A 93 95.59 -22.03 32.60
CA THR A 93 94.76 -21.33 33.61
C THR A 93 94.02 -20.12 33.02
N ASN A 94 94.68 -19.35 32.15
CA ASN A 94 94.06 -18.20 31.47
C ASN A 94 93.00 -18.64 30.45
N SER A 95 93.21 -19.77 29.77
CA SER A 95 92.25 -20.36 28.84
C SER A 95 90.96 -20.74 29.56
N HIS A 96 91.05 -21.51 30.65
CA HIS A 96 89.89 -21.95 31.43
C HIS A 96 89.12 -20.79 32.04
N THR A 97 89.83 -19.80 32.60
CA THR A 97 89.19 -18.63 33.21
C THR A 97 88.38 -17.85 32.16
N THR A 98 88.92 -17.75 30.93
CA THR A 98 88.27 -17.08 29.80
C THR A 98 87.00 -17.81 29.35
N LEU A 99 87.02 -19.15 29.29
CA LEU A 99 85.83 -19.95 28.97
C LEU A 99 84.75 -19.83 30.05
N ILE A 100 85.14 -19.80 31.33
CA ILE A 100 84.17 -19.58 32.43
C ILE A 100 83.58 -18.16 32.35
N ASP A 101 84.37 -17.14 32.00
CA ASP A 101 83.87 -15.77 31.78
C ASP A 101 82.91 -15.68 30.59
N ALA A 102 83.21 -16.37 29.49
CA ALA A 102 82.32 -16.45 28.33
C ALA A 102 81.00 -17.15 28.69
N TYR A 103 81.07 -18.26 29.43
CA TYR A 103 79.90 -18.96 29.94
C TYR A 103 79.03 -18.08 30.84
N LEU A 104 79.62 -17.36 31.79
CA LEU A 104 78.87 -16.44 32.67
C LEU A 104 78.25 -15.29 31.89
N THR A 105 78.98 -14.73 30.93
CA THR A 105 78.46 -13.66 30.06
C THR A 105 77.22 -14.11 29.27
N ALA A 106 77.27 -15.31 28.69
CA ALA A 106 76.15 -15.85 27.94
C ALA A 106 74.96 -16.21 28.85
N PHE A 107 75.23 -16.73 30.06
CA PHE A 107 74.21 -16.97 31.07
C PHE A 107 73.51 -15.68 31.51
N ASP A 108 74.28 -14.62 31.80
CA ASP A 108 73.75 -13.32 32.22
C ASP A 108 72.91 -12.65 31.13
N GLY A 109 73.30 -12.80 29.86
CA GLY A 109 72.49 -12.37 28.72
C GLY A 109 71.13 -13.06 28.70
N LEU A 110 71.10 -14.38 28.90
CA LEU A 110 69.85 -15.15 28.96
C LEU A 110 68.99 -14.76 30.16
N VAL A 111 69.61 -14.51 31.33
CA VAL A 111 68.93 -14.03 32.53
C VAL A 111 68.27 -12.68 32.27
N ALA A 112 69.01 -11.72 31.71
CA ALA A 112 68.50 -10.39 31.39
C ALA A 112 67.32 -10.44 30.40
N ALA A 113 67.42 -11.26 29.35
CA ALA A 113 66.33 -11.44 28.39
C ALA A 113 65.07 -12.04 29.05
N ASN A 114 65.23 -13.02 29.95
CA ASN A 114 64.10 -13.59 30.69
C ASN A 114 63.41 -12.55 31.59
N ASP A 115 64.20 -11.73 32.29
CA ASP A 115 63.66 -10.67 33.16
C ASP A 115 62.89 -9.63 32.35
N GLU A 116 63.42 -9.24 31.19
CA GLU A 116 62.77 -8.29 30.29
C GLU A 116 61.47 -8.85 29.69
N ILE A 117 61.46 -10.12 29.28
CA ILE A 117 60.25 -10.83 28.83
C ILE A 117 59.21 -10.85 29.96
N ALA A 118 59.61 -11.14 31.20
CA ALA A 118 58.70 -11.21 32.34
C ALA A 118 58.04 -9.85 32.62
N VAL A 119 58.82 -8.75 32.60
CA VAL A 119 58.30 -7.39 32.78
C VAL A 119 57.31 -7.02 31.67
N ASN A 120 57.71 -7.18 30.41
CA ASN A 120 56.86 -6.82 29.26
C ASN A 120 55.59 -7.69 29.19
N THR A 121 55.67 -8.97 29.59
CA THR A 121 54.51 -9.87 29.66
C THR A 121 53.49 -9.40 30.70
N GLU A 122 53.94 -8.88 31.85
CA GLU A 122 53.05 -8.39 32.89
C GLU A 122 52.36 -7.07 32.49
N GLU A 123 53.08 -6.17 31.80
CA GLU A 123 52.50 -4.95 31.21
C GLU A 123 51.44 -5.29 30.15
N PHE A 124 51.79 -6.17 29.21
CA PHE A 124 50.87 -6.71 28.21
C PHE A 124 49.61 -7.32 28.85
N ARG A 125 49.76 -8.11 29.91
CA ARG A 125 48.65 -8.81 30.59
C ARG A 125 47.71 -7.82 31.28
N THR A 126 48.25 -6.74 31.84
CA THR A 126 47.46 -5.67 32.45
C THR A 126 46.56 -5.01 31.40
N HIS A 127 47.12 -4.63 30.25
CA HIS A 127 46.36 -4.02 29.18
C HIS A 127 45.40 -4.98 28.46
N ALA A 128 45.72 -6.27 28.40
CA ALA A 128 44.80 -7.30 27.93
C ALA A 128 43.55 -7.39 28.81
N HIS A 129 43.70 -7.20 30.13
CA HIS A 129 42.58 -7.25 31.07
C HIS A 129 41.58 -6.11 30.82
N ASP A 130 42.04 -4.93 30.38
CA ASP A 130 41.20 -3.77 30.08
C ASP A 130 40.32 -3.97 28.82
N ILE A 131 40.72 -4.86 27.90
CA ILE A 131 39.98 -5.13 26.66
C ILE A 131 38.75 -6.02 26.92
N SER A 132 38.83 -6.94 27.87
CA SER A 132 37.76 -7.89 28.18
C SER A 132 36.42 -7.21 28.53
N PRO A 133 36.35 -6.22 29.45
CA PRO A 133 35.09 -5.56 29.78
C PRO A 133 34.56 -4.71 28.62
N LEU A 134 35.43 -4.16 27.76
CA LEU A 134 35.00 -3.39 26.58
C LEU A 134 34.30 -4.30 25.56
N ALA A 135 34.84 -5.49 25.31
CA ALA A 135 34.21 -6.46 24.42
C ALA A 135 32.86 -6.94 24.95
N GLU A 136 32.76 -7.18 26.26
CA GLU A 136 31.51 -7.55 26.92
C GLU A 136 30.48 -6.41 26.85
N GLN A 137 30.90 -5.17 27.10
CA GLN A 137 30.02 -4.00 27.01
C GLN A 137 29.52 -3.76 25.57
N ILE A 138 30.39 -3.92 24.56
CA ILE A 138 29.98 -3.82 23.15
C ILE A 138 28.93 -4.89 22.81
N ALA A 139 29.10 -6.11 23.29
CA ALA A 139 28.12 -7.18 23.07
C ALA A 139 26.77 -6.86 23.72
N VAL A 140 26.77 -6.37 24.96
CA VAL A 140 25.56 -5.96 25.69
C VAL A 140 24.87 -4.78 24.99
N ASP A 141 25.62 -3.75 24.61
CA ASP A 141 25.07 -2.55 23.97
C ASP A 141 24.51 -2.85 22.56
N ALA A 142 25.15 -3.77 21.83
CA ALA A 142 24.64 -4.28 20.55
C ALA A 142 23.32 -5.05 20.72
N GLU A 143 23.21 -5.91 21.73
CA GLU A 143 21.99 -6.66 22.06
C GLU A 143 20.84 -5.69 22.41
N GLU A 144 21.10 -4.67 23.24
CA GLU A 144 20.12 -3.65 23.63
C GLU A 144 19.63 -2.83 22.43
N HIS A 145 20.55 -2.40 21.55
CA HIS A 145 20.20 -1.67 20.34
C HIS A 145 19.35 -2.51 19.38
N LEU A 146 19.65 -3.81 19.22
CA LEU A 146 18.87 -4.72 18.37
C LEU A 146 17.46 -4.95 18.93
N GLN A 147 17.32 -5.12 20.24
CA GLN A 147 16.01 -5.27 20.89
C GLN A 147 15.17 -3.99 20.73
N THR A 148 15.76 -2.82 20.97
CA THR A 148 15.06 -1.53 20.82
C THR A 148 14.61 -1.29 19.37
N GLN A 149 15.41 -1.69 18.38
CA GLN A 149 15.00 -1.62 16.98
C GLN A 149 13.88 -2.61 16.64
N SER A 150 13.94 -3.85 17.15
CA SER A 150 12.88 -4.85 16.96
C SER A 150 11.54 -4.37 17.52
N ASP A 151 11.54 -3.84 18.74
CA ASP A 151 10.33 -3.31 19.39
C ASP A 151 9.71 -2.14 18.61
N ASN A 152 10.56 -1.25 18.09
CA ASN A 152 10.12 -0.15 17.24
C ASN A 152 9.54 -0.66 15.91
N ILE A 153 10.13 -1.69 15.30
CA ILE A 153 9.61 -2.33 14.08
C ILE A 153 8.24 -2.97 14.34
N ASP A 154 8.06 -3.69 15.45
CA ASP A 154 6.78 -4.33 15.78
C ASP A 154 5.68 -3.31 16.06
N ARG A 155 6.00 -2.22 16.77
CA ARG A 155 5.05 -1.11 16.98
C ARG A 155 4.67 -0.45 15.66
N ILE A 156 5.64 -0.14 14.80
CA ILE A 156 5.38 0.46 13.48
C ILE A 156 4.53 -0.49 12.63
N SER A 157 4.87 -1.78 12.60
CA SER A 157 4.13 -2.81 11.84
C SER A 157 2.66 -2.88 12.26
N ASN A 158 2.38 -2.84 13.57
CA ASN A 158 1.01 -2.83 14.09
C ASN A 158 0.26 -1.53 13.74
N VAL A 159 0.91 -0.36 13.82
CA VAL A 159 0.31 0.93 13.44
C VAL A 159 0.02 0.98 11.93
N VAL A 160 0.92 0.48 11.09
CA VAL A 160 0.73 0.39 9.64
C VAL A 160 -0.43 -0.56 9.31
N THR A 161 -0.46 -1.75 9.92
CA THR A 161 -1.52 -2.73 9.67
C THR A 161 -2.90 -2.21 10.08
N THR A 162 -3.00 -1.60 11.26
CA THR A 162 -4.28 -1.04 11.76
C THR A 162 -4.75 0.16 10.94
N SER A 163 -3.86 1.06 10.51
CA SER A 163 -4.21 2.19 9.66
C SER A 163 -4.67 1.78 8.26
N VAL A 164 -4.06 0.75 7.66
CA VAL A 164 -4.50 0.18 6.37
C VAL A 164 -5.90 -0.42 6.49
N ILE A 165 -6.17 -1.22 7.53
CA ILE A 165 -7.50 -1.80 7.77
C ILE A 165 -8.53 -0.69 7.98
N ALA A 166 -8.23 0.32 8.79
CA ALA A 166 -9.12 1.46 9.01
C ALA A 166 -9.43 2.20 7.70
N GLY A 167 -8.41 2.42 6.85
CA GLY A 167 -8.58 3.00 5.52
C GLY A 167 -9.50 2.18 4.61
N LEU A 168 -9.34 0.86 4.58
CA LEU A 168 -10.20 -0.04 3.81
C LEU A 168 -11.65 -0.01 4.31
N VAL A 169 -11.86 -0.02 5.62
CA VAL A 169 -13.20 0.07 6.22
C VAL A 169 -13.86 1.40 5.83
N ILE A 170 -13.14 2.52 5.91
CA ILE A 170 -13.64 3.83 5.47
C ILE A 170 -13.98 3.80 3.98
N ALA A 171 -13.11 3.24 3.13
CA ALA A 171 -13.36 3.14 1.69
C ALA A 171 -14.64 2.34 1.38
N ILE A 172 -14.85 1.22 2.08
CA ILE A 172 -16.08 0.41 1.95
C ILE A 172 -17.30 1.21 2.41
N ILE A 173 -17.23 1.89 3.56
CA ILE A 173 -18.34 2.70 4.08
C ILE A 173 -18.70 3.81 3.09
N VAL A 174 -17.70 4.52 2.55
CA VAL A 174 -17.91 5.56 1.55
C VAL A 174 -18.53 4.96 0.28
N GLY A 175 -18.01 3.84 -0.21
CA GLY A 175 -18.55 3.15 -1.39
C GLY A 175 -20.02 2.74 -1.22
N VAL A 176 -20.35 2.14 -0.08
CA VAL A 176 -21.73 1.75 0.26
C VAL A 176 -22.62 2.98 0.38
N THR A 177 -22.15 4.03 1.04
CA THR A 177 -22.91 5.28 1.23
C THR A 177 -23.21 5.94 -0.12
N VAL A 178 -22.21 6.08 -0.99
CA VAL A 178 -22.37 6.65 -2.33
C VAL A 178 -23.34 5.81 -3.16
N SER A 179 -23.21 4.48 -3.12
CA SER A 179 -24.12 3.56 -3.83
C SER A 179 -25.58 3.72 -3.39
N ILE A 180 -25.82 3.80 -2.07
CA ILE A 180 -27.16 4.04 -1.51
C ILE A 180 -27.71 5.40 -1.95
N LEU A 181 -26.89 6.45 -1.91
CA LEU A 181 -27.29 7.80 -2.32
C LEU A 181 -27.64 7.86 -3.81
N MET A 182 -26.81 7.28 -4.68
CA MET A 182 -27.10 7.21 -6.12
C MET A 182 -28.36 6.41 -6.41
N SER A 183 -28.55 5.26 -5.74
CA SER A 183 -29.74 4.43 -5.91
C SER A 183 -31.02 5.19 -5.55
N ARG A 184 -31.03 5.89 -4.41
CA ARG A 184 -32.21 6.62 -3.92
C ARG A 184 -32.48 7.91 -4.69
N ASN A 185 -31.43 8.62 -5.08
CA ASN A 185 -31.59 9.96 -5.64
C ASN A 185 -31.61 10.01 -7.17
N ILE A 186 -31.07 8.99 -7.85
CA ILE A 186 -30.96 8.96 -9.32
C ILE A 186 -31.64 7.71 -9.90
N THR A 187 -31.18 6.52 -9.53
CA THR A 187 -31.62 5.27 -10.18
C THR A 187 -33.11 4.98 -9.97
N ASN A 188 -33.59 5.07 -8.73
CA ASN A 188 -35.00 4.79 -8.41
C ASN A 188 -35.96 5.82 -9.06
N PRO A 189 -35.72 7.15 -8.96
CA PRO A 189 -36.52 8.13 -9.69
C PRO A 189 -36.55 7.91 -11.20
N ILE A 190 -35.39 7.68 -11.84
CA ILE A 190 -35.34 7.45 -13.30
C ILE A 190 -36.13 6.20 -13.66
N ARG A 191 -36.00 5.11 -12.89
CA ARG A 191 -36.78 3.88 -13.11
C ARG A 191 -38.28 4.12 -12.95
N HIS A 192 -38.70 4.90 -11.95
CA HIS A 192 -40.10 5.27 -11.76
C HIS A 192 -40.63 6.10 -12.93
N LEU A 193 -39.88 7.12 -13.37
CA LEU A 193 -40.26 7.93 -14.54
C LEU A 193 -40.37 7.07 -15.81
N THR A 194 -39.46 6.11 -15.99
CA THR A 194 -39.52 5.16 -17.11
C THR A 194 -40.81 4.33 -17.06
N GLN A 195 -41.24 3.88 -15.89
CA GLN A 195 -42.51 3.15 -15.74
C GLN A 195 -43.72 4.02 -16.07
N VAL A 196 -43.74 5.27 -15.60
CA VAL A 196 -44.82 6.22 -15.94
C VAL A 196 -44.86 6.49 -17.44
N SER A 197 -43.71 6.75 -18.07
CA SER A 197 -43.64 6.95 -19.53
C SER A 197 -44.12 5.71 -20.31
N GLN A 198 -43.83 4.50 -19.82
CA GLN A 198 -44.33 3.27 -20.43
C GLN A 198 -45.86 3.15 -20.31
N ALA A 199 -46.44 3.48 -19.16
CA ALA A 199 -47.89 3.49 -18.94
C ALA A 199 -48.60 4.47 -19.90
N VAL A 200 -48.04 5.68 -20.02
CA VAL A 200 -48.51 6.70 -20.98
C VAL A 200 -48.44 6.18 -22.41
N ALA A 201 -47.35 5.51 -22.78
CA ALA A 201 -47.19 4.93 -24.11
C ALA A 201 -48.22 3.81 -24.41
N THR A 202 -48.71 3.13 -23.37
CA THR A 202 -49.80 2.14 -23.48
C THR A 202 -51.20 2.75 -23.44
N GLY A 203 -51.32 4.07 -23.31
CA GLY A 203 -52.59 4.80 -23.29
C GLY A 203 -53.20 5.00 -21.90
N ASP A 204 -52.54 4.56 -20.83
CA ASP A 204 -52.94 4.93 -19.47
C ASP A 204 -52.45 6.34 -19.19
N LEU A 205 -53.35 7.29 -19.40
CA LEU A 205 -53.04 8.69 -19.16
C LEU A 205 -53.27 9.08 -17.72
N GLU A 206 -53.91 8.32 -16.83
CA GLU A 206 -54.25 8.77 -15.46
C GLU A 206 -53.05 8.74 -14.49
N VAL A 207 -51.90 8.22 -14.93
CA VAL A 207 -50.66 8.19 -14.15
C VAL A 207 -50.03 9.57 -13.96
N GLU A 208 -49.31 9.74 -12.84
CA GLU A 208 -48.56 10.95 -12.52
C GLU A 208 -47.10 10.61 -12.16
N ALA A 209 -46.15 11.31 -12.76
CA ALA A 209 -44.73 11.22 -12.42
C ALA A 209 -44.47 12.03 -11.15
N THR A 210 -44.43 11.36 -10.00
CA THR A 210 -44.11 12.00 -8.71
C THR A 210 -42.69 11.63 -8.25
N VAL A 211 -41.88 12.65 -8.00
CA VAL A 211 -40.50 12.47 -7.53
C VAL A 211 -40.24 13.42 -6.36
N SER A 212 -39.75 12.86 -5.24
CA SER A 212 -39.49 13.63 -4.01
C SER A 212 -38.25 14.53 -4.10
N ASN A 213 -37.29 14.21 -4.97
CA ASN A 213 -35.95 14.83 -5.01
C ASN A 213 -35.92 16.22 -5.63
N LYS A 214 -35.06 17.12 -5.10
CA LYS A 214 -35.01 18.54 -5.48
C LYS A 214 -34.14 18.92 -6.68
N ASP A 215 -33.94 17.98 -7.60
CA ASP A 215 -32.93 18.06 -8.64
C ASP A 215 -33.53 17.96 -10.06
N GLU A 216 -32.69 17.64 -11.04
CA GLU A 216 -33.03 17.49 -12.45
C GLU A 216 -34.10 16.42 -12.68
N THR A 217 -34.21 15.41 -11.80
CA THR A 217 -35.21 14.36 -11.94
C THR A 217 -36.63 14.88 -11.69
N ARG A 218 -36.82 15.88 -10.83
CA ARG A 218 -38.13 16.54 -10.68
C ARG A 218 -38.48 17.39 -11.88
N LEU A 219 -37.50 18.11 -12.44
CA LEU A 219 -37.73 18.87 -13.66
C LEU A 219 -38.23 17.95 -14.77
N LEU A 220 -37.59 16.79 -14.94
CA LEU A 220 -38.01 15.78 -15.90
C LEU A 220 -39.42 15.24 -15.59
N ALA A 221 -39.72 14.93 -14.32
CA ALA A 221 -41.04 14.50 -13.89
C ALA A 221 -42.14 15.50 -14.27
N ASN A 222 -41.90 16.79 -14.00
CA ASN A 222 -42.83 17.87 -14.35
C ASN A 222 -43.01 18.00 -15.87
N THR A 223 -41.93 17.85 -16.65
CA THR A 223 -42.01 17.85 -18.12
C THR A 223 -42.86 16.68 -18.63
N ILE A 224 -42.70 15.48 -18.06
CA ILE A 224 -43.54 14.31 -18.39
C ILE A 224 -45.00 14.60 -18.05
N ASN A 225 -45.30 15.11 -16.85
CA ASN A 225 -46.67 15.44 -16.46
C ASN A 225 -47.32 16.48 -17.39
N LEU A 226 -46.55 17.50 -17.82
CA LEU A 226 -47.04 18.47 -18.79
C LEU A 226 -47.37 17.81 -20.14
N MET A 227 -46.55 16.86 -20.61
CA MET A 227 -46.85 16.10 -21.83
C MET A 227 -48.12 15.26 -21.66
N VAL A 228 -48.29 14.58 -20.52
CA VAL A 228 -49.49 13.78 -20.22
C VAL A 228 -50.73 14.65 -20.20
N THR A 229 -50.70 15.82 -19.54
CA THR A 229 -51.82 16.76 -19.52
C THR A 229 -52.20 17.20 -20.94
N ARG A 230 -51.22 17.54 -21.79
CA ARG A 230 -51.49 17.91 -23.18
C ARG A 230 -52.09 16.76 -23.99
N LEU A 231 -51.63 15.52 -23.79
CA LEU A 231 -52.22 14.34 -24.43
C LEU A 231 -53.67 14.13 -23.98
N ARG A 232 -53.96 14.24 -22.68
CA ARG A 232 -55.33 14.15 -22.15
C ARG A 232 -56.22 15.23 -22.74
N GLU A 233 -55.75 16.48 -22.82
CA GLU A 233 -56.49 17.58 -23.43
C GLU A 233 -56.81 17.30 -24.90
N MET A 234 -55.82 16.82 -25.68
CA MET A 234 -56.03 16.46 -27.09
C MET A 234 -57.07 15.34 -27.25
N LEU A 235 -56.97 14.26 -26.48
CA LEU A 235 -57.96 13.16 -26.54
C LEU A 235 -59.36 13.63 -26.13
N ASN A 236 -59.48 14.44 -25.08
CA ASN A 236 -60.76 15.01 -24.67
C ASN A 236 -61.35 15.92 -25.75
N THR A 237 -60.53 16.72 -26.44
CA THR A 237 -61.00 17.54 -27.56
C THR A 237 -61.44 16.69 -28.73
N GLU A 238 -60.72 15.62 -29.07
CA GLU A 238 -61.08 14.70 -30.16
C GLU A 238 -62.36 13.94 -29.84
N GLN A 239 -62.51 13.45 -28.61
CA GLN A 239 -63.74 12.79 -28.15
C GLN A 239 -64.94 13.75 -28.21
N LYS A 240 -64.80 14.97 -27.70
CA LYS A 240 -65.88 15.98 -27.80
C LYS A 240 -66.23 16.33 -29.24
N GLN A 241 -65.22 16.40 -30.12
CA GLN A 241 -65.46 16.62 -31.56
C GLN A 241 -66.21 15.44 -32.19
N ARG A 242 -65.88 14.19 -31.83
CA ARG A 242 -66.61 13.00 -32.28
C ARG A 242 -68.04 12.97 -31.77
N GLU A 243 -68.25 13.20 -30.47
CA GLU A 243 -69.59 13.25 -29.86
C GLU A 243 -70.45 14.34 -30.50
N TYR A 244 -69.86 15.53 -30.74
CA TYR A 244 -70.51 16.61 -31.48
C TYR A 244 -70.90 16.16 -32.89
N LEU A 245 -69.95 15.60 -33.65
CA LEU A 245 -70.20 15.11 -35.01
C LEU A 245 -71.32 14.06 -35.03
N GLU A 246 -71.29 13.07 -34.13
CA GLU A 246 -72.31 12.01 -34.06
C GLU A 246 -73.69 12.56 -33.69
N ALA A 247 -73.77 13.45 -32.70
CA ALA A 247 -75.02 14.08 -32.30
C ALA A 247 -75.60 14.93 -33.46
N THR A 248 -74.76 15.74 -34.09
CA THR A 248 -75.15 16.56 -35.22
C THR A 248 -75.59 15.71 -36.42
N VAL A 249 -74.83 14.67 -36.79
CA VAL A 249 -75.21 13.74 -37.87
C VAL A 249 -76.55 13.06 -37.58
N LYS A 250 -76.82 12.69 -36.33
CA LYS A 250 -78.11 12.12 -35.93
C LYS A 250 -79.26 13.11 -36.11
N ASP A 251 -79.06 14.37 -35.75
CA ASP A 251 -80.07 15.43 -35.94
C ASP A 251 -80.34 15.67 -37.43
N TYR A 252 -79.28 15.69 -38.26
CA TYR A 252 -79.39 15.75 -39.71
C TYR A 252 -80.21 14.62 -40.31
N VAL A 253 -79.90 13.38 -39.96
CA VAL A 253 -80.62 12.19 -40.47
C VAL A 253 -82.09 12.25 -40.04
N THR A 254 -82.37 12.63 -38.79
CA THR A 254 -83.73 12.75 -38.26
C THR A 254 -84.53 13.82 -39.01
N TYR A 255 -83.91 14.98 -39.26
CA TYR A 255 -84.53 16.06 -40.01
C TYR A 255 -84.82 15.68 -41.46
N MET A 256 -83.85 15.10 -42.16
CA MET A 256 -84.05 14.61 -43.54
C MET A 256 -85.17 13.57 -43.62
N ALA A 257 -85.29 12.71 -42.61
CA ALA A 257 -86.38 11.75 -42.52
C ALA A 257 -87.76 12.41 -42.29
N GLN A 258 -87.83 13.56 -41.63
CA GLN A 258 -89.08 14.35 -41.49
C GLN A 258 -89.45 15.05 -42.80
N VAL A 259 -88.49 15.72 -43.43
CA VAL A 259 -88.65 16.39 -44.73
C VAL A 259 -89.12 15.40 -45.80
N SER A 260 -88.52 14.21 -45.86
CA SER A 260 -88.91 13.15 -46.80
C SER A 260 -90.34 12.63 -46.59
N ARG A 261 -90.85 12.67 -45.35
CA ARG A 261 -92.25 12.33 -45.02
C ARG A 261 -93.23 13.48 -45.28
N GLY A 262 -92.76 14.62 -45.80
CA GLY A 262 -93.56 15.78 -46.15
C GLY A 262 -93.73 16.81 -45.04
N ASP A 263 -93.05 16.65 -43.89
CA ASP A 263 -93.05 17.67 -42.84
C ASP A 263 -91.98 18.73 -43.16
N LEU A 264 -92.41 19.80 -43.82
CA LEU A 264 -91.55 20.93 -44.21
C LEU A 264 -91.66 22.12 -43.27
N LYS A 265 -92.44 22.02 -42.18
CA LYS A 265 -92.63 23.12 -41.23
C LYS A 265 -91.57 23.15 -40.13
N THR A 266 -90.98 22.00 -39.82
CA THR A 266 -89.87 21.91 -38.87
C THR A 266 -88.58 22.45 -39.50
N ARG A 267 -87.73 23.06 -38.67
CA ARG A 267 -86.38 23.47 -39.07
C ARG A 267 -85.37 22.66 -38.27
N LEU A 268 -84.27 22.30 -38.92
CA LEU A 268 -83.12 21.71 -38.26
C LEU A 268 -82.49 22.75 -37.33
N ALA A 269 -82.48 22.46 -36.03
CA ALA A 269 -81.78 23.25 -35.03
C ALA A 269 -80.42 22.60 -34.76
N ILE A 270 -79.33 23.21 -35.23
CA ILE A 270 -77.97 22.74 -34.92
C ILE A 270 -77.43 23.60 -33.79
N ASN A 271 -77.17 22.98 -32.64
CA ASN A 271 -76.45 23.62 -31.55
C ASN A 271 -74.97 23.69 -31.91
N GLY A 272 -74.40 24.89 -32.05
CA GLY A 272 -72.99 25.06 -32.39
C GLY A 272 -72.05 24.53 -31.31
N ASN A 273 -70.87 24.07 -31.71
CA ASN A 273 -69.82 23.56 -30.81
C ASN A 273 -69.01 24.64 -30.06
N GLY A 274 -69.56 25.86 -29.93
CA GLY A 274 -68.91 26.99 -29.27
C GLY A 274 -67.73 27.62 -30.04
N HIS A 275 -67.31 27.07 -31.19
CA HIS A 275 -66.46 27.78 -32.14
C HIS A 275 -67.37 28.72 -32.94
N GLY A 276 -66.89 29.94 -33.23
CA GLY A 276 -67.71 31.03 -33.78
C GLY A 276 -68.67 30.56 -34.88
N ALA A 277 -69.95 30.91 -34.73
CA ALA A 277 -71.09 30.36 -35.49
C ALA A 277 -71.00 30.51 -37.03
N SER A 278 -70.03 31.29 -37.52
CA SER A 278 -69.80 31.57 -38.93
C SER A 278 -68.84 30.59 -39.63
N ASP A 279 -67.99 29.86 -38.89
CA ASP A 279 -66.94 29.00 -39.47
C ASP A 279 -67.17 27.49 -39.26
N ASP A 280 -68.26 27.08 -38.59
CA ASP A 280 -68.58 25.66 -38.41
C ASP A 280 -69.23 25.08 -39.69
N PRO A 281 -68.54 24.16 -40.42
CA PRO A 281 -69.07 23.58 -41.65
C PRO A 281 -70.37 22.80 -41.43
N LEU A 282 -70.53 22.19 -40.25
CA LEU A 282 -71.76 21.48 -39.90
C LEU A 282 -72.89 22.44 -39.58
N MET A 283 -72.65 23.68 -39.13
CA MET A 283 -73.73 24.66 -39.04
C MET A 283 -74.11 25.20 -40.42
N MET A 284 -73.12 25.47 -41.28
CA MET A 284 -73.35 25.95 -42.65
C MET A 284 -74.22 24.99 -43.47
N LEU A 285 -73.88 23.70 -43.44
CA LEU A 285 -74.66 22.68 -44.13
C LEU A 285 -76.12 22.64 -43.62
N GLY A 286 -76.34 22.90 -42.33
CA GLY A 286 -77.65 22.82 -41.69
C GLY A 286 -78.55 23.97 -42.10
N ASN A 287 -77.96 25.15 -42.15
CA ASN A 287 -78.62 26.33 -42.70
C ASN A 287 -78.98 26.12 -44.17
N GLN A 288 -78.07 25.57 -44.98
CA GLN A 288 -78.34 25.26 -46.38
C GLN A 288 -79.47 24.22 -46.54
N LEU A 289 -79.52 23.18 -45.70
CA LEU A 289 -80.63 22.21 -45.71
C LEU A 289 -81.97 22.84 -45.30
N ASN A 290 -81.96 23.77 -44.33
CA ASN A 290 -83.15 24.53 -43.98
C ASN A 290 -83.64 25.40 -45.14
N ASP A 291 -82.73 26.09 -45.83
CA ASP A 291 -83.07 26.97 -46.96
C ASP A 291 -83.61 26.18 -48.15
N THR A 292 -83.01 25.02 -48.46
CA THR A 292 -83.53 24.11 -49.49
C THR A 292 -84.91 23.58 -49.13
N THR A 293 -85.17 23.24 -47.87
CA THR A 293 -86.51 22.82 -47.40
C THR A 293 -87.55 23.93 -47.56
N ALA A 294 -87.19 25.18 -47.25
CA ALA A 294 -88.06 26.34 -47.47
C ALA A 294 -88.34 26.58 -48.96
N ALA A 295 -87.34 26.41 -49.83
CA ALA A 295 -87.51 26.49 -51.28
C ALA A 295 -88.46 25.40 -51.80
N ILE A 296 -88.32 24.15 -51.32
CA ILE A 296 -89.24 23.05 -51.66
C ILE A 296 -90.67 23.38 -51.20
N GLN A 297 -90.83 23.91 -49.99
CA GLN A 297 -92.14 24.33 -49.47
C GLN A 297 -92.79 25.41 -50.35
N SER A 298 -92.00 26.40 -50.78
CA SER A 298 -92.45 27.43 -51.72
C SER A 298 -92.83 26.83 -53.08
N MET A 299 -92.03 25.89 -53.60
CA MET A 299 -92.32 25.19 -54.85
C MET A 299 -93.61 24.36 -54.77
N ILE A 300 -93.85 23.63 -53.67
CA ILE A 300 -95.10 22.90 -53.44
C ILE A 300 -96.30 23.86 -53.40
N THR A 301 -96.13 25.03 -52.78
CA THR A 301 -97.16 26.06 -52.73
C THR A 301 -97.48 26.57 -54.13
N ASN A 302 -96.45 26.93 -54.91
CA ASN A 302 -96.61 27.36 -56.30
C ASN A 302 -97.24 26.27 -57.19
N ILE A 303 -96.86 25.00 -57.03
CA ILE A 303 -97.46 23.86 -57.74
C ILE A 303 -98.92 23.70 -57.34
N ARG A 304 -99.25 23.80 -56.05
CA ARG A 304 -100.64 23.73 -55.56
C ARG A 304 -101.46 24.87 -56.15
N ASP A 305 -100.93 26.09 -56.19
CA ASP A 305 -101.60 27.25 -56.76
C ASP A 305 -101.80 27.09 -58.29
N ALA A 306 -100.78 26.60 -59.00
CA ALA A 306 -100.88 26.29 -60.42
C ALA A 306 -101.89 25.17 -60.71
N ALA A 307 -101.93 24.11 -59.91
CA ALA A 307 -102.91 23.03 -60.01
C ALA A 307 -104.33 23.53 -59.72
N SER A 308 -104.50 24.43 -58.74
CA SER A 308 -105.77 25.09 -58.46
C SER A 308 -106.24 25.92 -59.65
N ASN A 309 -105.35 26.72 -60.25
CA ASN A 309 -105.65 27.50 -61.44
C ASN A 309 -105.95 26.62 -62.67
N LEU A 310 -105.23 25.51 -62.86
CA LEU A 310 -105.52 24.52 -63.90
C LEU A 310 -106.87 23.84 -63.70
N SER A 311 -107.21 23.48 -62.46
CA SER A 311 -108.53 22.92 -62.12
C SER A 311 -109.65 23.91 -62.40
N ALA A 312 -109.44 25.19 -62.10
CA ALA A 312 -110.37 26.27 -62.42
C ALA A 312 -110.52 26.42 -63.94
N ALA A 313 -109.41 26.49 -64.69
CA ALA A 313 -109.42 26.58 -66.15
C ALA A 313 -110.04 25.36 -66.83
N ALA A 314 -109.78 24.14 -66.33
CA ALA A 314 -110.41 22.92 -66.81
C ALA A 314 -111.93 22.93 -66.55
N SER A 315 -112.37 23.49 -65.43
CA SER A 315 -113.80 23.67 -65.13
C SER A 315 -114.44 24.70 -66.06
N GLU A 316 -113.73 25.77 -66.41
CA GLU A 316 -114.19 26.76 -67.42
C GLU A 316 -114.24 26.17 -68.83
N ILE A 317 -113.25 25.37 -69.26
CA ILE A 317 -113.27 24.69 -70.56
C ILE A 317 -114.40 23.66 -70.63
N LEU A 318 -114.62 22.87 -69.57
CA LEU A 318 -115.77 21.96 -69.47
C LEU A 318 -117.10 22.71 -69.56
N ALA A 319 -117.21 23.88 -68.94
CA ALA A 319 -118.38 24.74 -69.04
C ALA A 319 -118.54 25.41 -70.42
N ALA A 320 -117.46 25.58 -71.18
CA ALA A 320 -117.48 26.16 -72.53
C ALA A 320 -117.68 25.12 -73.66
N THR A 321 -117.58 23.82 -73.35
CA THR A 321 -117.70 22.71 -74.32
C THR A 321 -119.07 22.00 -74.25
N THR A 322 -119.96 22.43 -73.35
CA THR A 322 -121.38 22.04 -73.25
C THR A 322 -122.28 23.15 -73.73
#